data_AF-A0A4U6U6K0-F1
#
_entry.id   AF-A0A4U6U6K0-F1
#
_cell.length_a   1.000
_cell.length_b   1.000
_cell.length_c   1.000
_cell.angle_alpha   90.00
_cell.angle_beta   90.00
_cell.angle_gamma   90.00
#
_symmetry.space_group_name_H-M   'P 1'
#
loop_
_entity.id
_entity.type
_entity.pdbx_description
1 polymer ?
#
loop_
_entity_poly.entity_id
_entity_poly.type
_entity_poly.pdbx_seq_one_letter_code
_entity_poly.pdbx_strand_id
1 'polypeptide(L)'
;MESQWLRVLDTARLLPHAPAPLPLSVLDADRNMLDVTFRTLRFFPPPPPPVDPFAVLTRAFAAALGLFPALASRVVLAASVLSAADVDTDSPGSALLDCLAPGDGNGGSGADGLALALQATRFACGGVALGMRVAHALCDGVSATKFLAAAARFAHGMGPPDVAPVWERRELLGPRQPSRVATPVFDRVLELARGVLGHGADKRSRRWRRRLGRECAPGHAPGLG
;
A
#
# COMPACT_ATOMS: atom_id res chain seq x y z
N MET A 1 -7.80 3.02 25.21
CA MET A 1 -9.03 2.23 25.42
C MET A 1 -8.76 0.87 24.80
N GLU A 2 -8.46 -0.16 25.59
CA GLU A 2 -8.35 -1.52 25.04
C GLU A 2 -9.71 -1.89 24.44
N SER A 3 -9.73 -2.24 23.16
CA SER A 3 -10.92 -2.79 22.53
C SER A 3 -11.24 -4.07 23.28
N GLN A 4 -12.47 -4.20 23.80
CA GLN A 4 -12.97 -5.36 24.55
C GLN A 4 -12.77 -6.73 23.85
N TRP A 5 -12.36 -6.74 22.57
CA TRP A 5 -12.23 -7.92 21.72
C TRP A 5 -10.79 -8.33 21.44
N LEU A 6 -9.82 -7.45 21.70
CA LEU A 6 -8.43 -7.63 21.28
C LEU A 6 -7.46 -7.11 22.33
N ARG A 7 -6.50 -7.95 22.69
CA ARG A 7 -5.41 -7.62 23.60
C ARG A 7 -4.09 -7.67 22.86
N VAL A 8 -3.34 -6.57 22.89
CA VAL A 8 -1.97 -6.54 22.35
C VAL A 8 -1.07 -7.35 23.27
N LEU A 9 -0.31 -8.26 22.69
CA LEU A 9 0.62 -9.13 23.41
C LEU A 9 2.05 -8.59 23.33
N ASP A 10 2.46 -8.19 22.13
CA ASP A 10 3.79 -7.68 21.86
C ASP A 10 3.78 -6.73 20.65
N THR A 11 4.79 -5.89 20.53
CA THR A 11 4.98 -5.00 19.39
C THR A 11 6.46 -4.94 19.04
N ALA A 12 6.80 -5.48 17.86
CA ALA A 12 8.16 -5.51 17.34
C ALA A 12 8.30 -4.53 16.17
N ARG A 13 9.32 -3.67 16.22
CA ARG A 13 9.72 -2.89 15.05
C ARG A 13 10.56 -3.78 14.13
N LEU A 14 10.17 -3.87 12.87
CA LEU A 14 10.92 -4.58 11.84
C LEU A 14 11.50 -3.54 10.88
N LEU A 15 12.77 -3.24 11.07
CA LEU A 15 13.50 -2.34 10.20
C LEU A 15 14.11 -3.14 9.03
N PRO A 16 14.10 -2.60 7.81
CA PRO A 16 14.91 -3.14 6.74
C PRO A 16 16.39 -3.04 7.12
N HIS A 17 17.19 -3.97 6.61
CA HIS A 17 18.63 -4.04 6.90
C HIS A 17 19.39 -2.76 6.49
N ALA A 18 18.88 -2.03 5.48
CA ALA A 18 19.37 -0.72 5.08
C ALA A 18 18.19 0.17 4.62
N PRO A 19 17.73 1.13 5.44
CA PRO A 19 16.72 2.10 4.99
C PRO A 19 17.34 3.03 3.94
N ALA A 20 16.79 3.03 2.73
CA ALA A 20 17.22 3.90 1.65
C ALA A 20 16.14 4.96 1.36
N PRO A 21 16.50 6.24 1.15
CA PRO A 21 15.55 7.23 0.66
C PRO A 21 15.04 6.79 -0.71
N LEU A 22 13.73 6.62 -0.84
CA LEU A 22 13.11 6.24 -2.11
C LEU A 22 12.35 7.43 -2.68
N PRO A 23 12.86 8.10 -3.73
CA PRO A 23 12.14 9.18 -4.37
C PRO A 23 10.86 8.65 -5.01
N LEU A 24 9.74 9.32 -4.74
CA LEU A 24 8.46 9.01 -5.38
C LEU A 24 8.55 9.32 -6.88
N SER A 25 7.96 8.45 -7.71
CA SER A 25 7.77 8.75 -9.13
C SER A 25 6.61 9.73 -9.32
N VAL A 26 6.42 10.23 -10.54
CA VAL A 26 5.25 11.08 -10.87
C VAL A 26 3.93 10.32 -10.64
N LEU A 27 3.92 9.00 -10.85
CA LEU A 27 2.73 8.17 -10.60
C LEU A 27 2.41 8.08 -9.11
N ASP A 28 3.43 8.15 -8.27
CA ASP A 28 3.34 7.97 -6.81
C ASP A 28 3.09 9.29 -6.07
N ALA A 29 3.45 10.42 -6.70
CA ALA A 29 3.49 11.75 -6.06
C ALA A 29 2.16 12.50 -6.12
N ASP A 30 1.10 11.94 -6.71
CA ASP A 30 -0.22 12.57 -6.74
C ASP A 30 -0.88 12.52 -5.36
N ARG A 31 -0.72 13.61 -4.60
CA ARG A 31 -1.28 13.76 -3.26
C ARG A 31 -2.81 13.74 -3.23
N ASN A 32 -3.50 14.07 -4.33
CA ASN A 32 -4.97 14.04 -4.35
C ASN A 32 -5.52 12.61 -4.38
N MET A 33 -4.71 11.66 -4.87
CA MET A 33 -5.12 10.26 -5.06
C MET A 33 -4.43 9.31 -4.07
N LEU A 34 -3.17 9.59 -3.71
CA LEU A 34 -2.29 8.61 -3.07
C LEU A 34 -1.83 8.99 -1.66
N ASP A 35 -2.30 10.13 -1.13
CA ASP A 35 -2.15 10.48 0.30
C ASP A 35 -3.18 9.74 1.16
N VAL A 36 -3.27 8.44 0.93
CA VAL A 36 -4.16 7.51 1.62
C VAL A 36 -3.38 6.23 1.92
N THR A 37 -3.86 5.48 2.90
CA THR A 37 -3.43 4.10 3.07
C THR A 37 -4.52 3.17 2.57
N PHE A 38 -4.14 1.96 2.20
CA PHE A 38 -5.11 0.89 2.09
C PHE A 38 -4.76 -0.21 3.08
N ARG A 39 -5.82 -0.86 3.56
CA ARG A 39 -5.75 -1.97 4.51
C ARG A 39 -6.14 -3.27 3.83
N THR A 40 -5.49 -4.35 4.19
CA THR A 40 -5.91 -5.71 3.80
C THR A 40 -5.94 -6.60 5.03
N LEU A 41 -6.91 -7.49 5.09
CA LEU A 41 -7.05 -8.52 6.12
C LEU A 41 -7.04 -9.90 5.47
N ARG A 42 -6.33 -10.84 6.08
CA ARG A 42 -6.32 -12.26 5.70
C ARG A 42 -6.55 -13.12 6.92
N PHE A 43 -7.42 -14.11 6.80
CA PHE A 43 -7.70 -15.07 7.86
C PHE A 43 -7.11 -16.42 7.49
N PHE A 44 -6.46 -17.04 8.46
CA PHE A 44 -5.84 -18.35 8.33
C PHE A 44 -6.43 -19.31 9.37
N PRO A 45 -6.64 -20.58 9.00
CA PRO A 45 -7.03 -21.60 9.96
C PRO A 45 -5.93 -21.82 11.01
N PRO A 46 -6.25 -22.49 12.13
CA PRO A 46 -5.25 -22.85 13.12
C PRO A 46 -4.10 -23.64 12.48
N PRO A 47 -2.83 -23.24 12.69
CA PRO A 47 -1.70 -23.99 12.15
C PRO A 47 -1.58 -25.35 12.87
N PRO A 48 -1.02 -26.38 12.20
CA PRO A 48 -0.78 -27.66 12.85
C PRO A 48 0.25 -27.50 13.98
N PRO A 49 0.05 -28.11 15.16
CA PRO A 49 1.06 -28.15 16.21
C PRO A 49 2.34 -28.85 15.72
N PRO A 50 3.55 -28.43 16.15
CA PRO A 50 3.85 -27.43 17.19
C PRO A 50 4.12 -26.00 16.65
N VAL A 51 3.61 -25.64 15.48
CA VAL A 51 3.95 -24.37 14.83
C VAL A 51 3.47 -23.15 15.63
N ASP A 52 4.39 -22.27 16.02
CA ASP A 52 4.05 -20.95 16.56
C ASP A 52 3.87 -19.94 15.40
N PRO A 53 2.64 -19.46 15.13
CA PRO A 53 2.40 -18.53 14.04
C PRO A 53 3.12 -17.18 14.23
N PHE A 54 3.31 -16.70 15.45
CA PHE A 54 3.95 -15.41 15.68
C PHE A 54 5.44 -15.44 15.36
N ALA A 55 6.15 -16.50 15.75
CA ALA A 55 7.54 -16.71 15.37
C ALA A 55 7.69 -16.83 13.83
N VAL A 56 6.82 -17.62 13.18
CA VAL A 56 6.88 -17.81 11.71
C VAL A 56 6.62 -16.49 10.98
N LEU A 57 5.54 -15.78 11.33
CA LEU A 57 5.17 -14.52 10.67
C LEU A 57 6.24 -13.44 10.90
N THR A 58 6.70 -13.25 12.13
CA THR A 58 7.72 -12.24 12.45
C THR A 58 9.01 -12.50 11.66
N ARG A 59 9.48 -13.75 11.64
CA ARG A 59 10.68 -14.14 10.86
C ARG A 59 10.47 -13.93 9.36
N ALA A 60 9.32 -14.35 8.83
CA ALA A 60 9.02 -14.28 7.41
C ALA A 60 8.90 -12.83 6.92
N PHE A 61 8.25 -11.96 7.68
CA PHE A 61 8.18 -10.53 7.35
C PHE A 61 9.53 -9.85 7.47
N ALA A 62 10.32 -10.16 8.49
CA ALA A 62 11.68 -9.62 8.60
C ALA A 62 12.53 -9.98 7.37
N ALA A 63 12.48 -11.23 6.92
CA ALA A 63 13.17 -11.67 5.70
C ALA A 63 12.62 -11.00 4.43
N ALA A 64 11.29 -10.89 4.30
CA ALA A 64 10.66 -10.20 3.18
C ALA A 64 11.06 -8.74 3.13
N LEU A 65 11.05 -8.01 4.25
CA LEU A 65 11.45 -6.60 4.34
C LEU A 65 12.88 -6.35 3.89
N GLY A 66 13.76 -7.35 3.97
CA GLY A 66 15.10 -7.29 3.39
C GLY A 66 15.10 -7.03 1.88
N LEU A 67 14.02 -7.41 1.17
CA LEU A 67 13.83 -7.15 -0.25
C LEU A 67 13.07 -5.83 -0.53
N PHE A 68 12.48 -5.22 0.51
CA PHE A 68 11.63 -4.03 0.40
C PHE A 68 12.16 -2.91 1.31
N PRO A 69 13.35 -2.34 1.02
CA PRO A 69 14.07 -1.43 1.91
C PRO A 69 13.36 -0.10 2.17
N ALA A 70 12.37 0.26 1.36
CA ALA A 70 11.58 1.47 1.53
C ALA A 70 10.37 1.30 2.47
N LEU A 71 10.04 0.06 2.84
CA LEU A 71 8.90 -0.25 3.71
C LEU A 71 9.36 -0.39 5.16
N ALA A 72 9.88 0.69 5.76
CA ALA A 72 10.09 0.71 7.21
C ALA A 72 8.78 0.31 7.91
N SER A 73 8.85 -0.71 8.78
CA SER A 73 7.65 -1.37 9.26
C SER A 73 7.65 -1.73 10.73
N ARG A 74 6.48 -2.16 11.18
CA ARG A 74 6.23 -2.64 12.53
C ARG A 74 5.22 -3.77 12.47
N VAL A 75 5.43 -4.79 13.29
CA VAL A 75 4.50 -5.89 13.50
C VAL A 75 3.94 -5.81 14.92
N VAL A 76 2.62 -5.80 15.04
CA VAL A 76 1.90 -5.94 16.31
C VAL A 76 1.44 -7.38 16.45
N LEU A 77 1.75 -8.03 17.57
CA LEU A 77 1.25 -9.36 17.90
C LEU A 77 0.13 -9.19 18.92
N ALA A 78 -1.04 -9.75 18.62
CA ALA A 78 -2.24 -9.60 19.43
C ALA A 78 -2.98 -10.92 19.60
N ALA A 79 -3.84 -10.99 20.61
CA ALA A 79 -4.78 -12.09 20.80
C ALA A 79 -6.21 -11.56 20.86
N SER A 80 -7.14 -12.39 20.37
CA SER A 80 -8.57 -12.18 20.51
C SER A 80 -9.20 -13.37 21.23
N VAL A 81 -10.18 -13.09 22.09
CA VAL A 81 -11.01 -14.10 22.75
C VAL A 81 -12.07 -14.70 21.82
N LEU A 82 -12.27 -14.11 20.64
CA LEU A 82 -13.24 -14.56 19.65
C LEU A 82 -12.72 -15.79 18.88
N SER A 83 -13.62 -16.49 18.19
CA SER A 83 -13.27 -17.42 17.13
C SER A 83 -13.14 -16.67 15.79
N ALA A 84 -12.17 -17.04 14.96
CA ALA A 84 -12.02 -16.50 13.61
C ALA A 84 -13.26 -16.77 12.74
N ALA A 85 -14.00 -17.86 12.99
CA ALA A 85 -15.20 -18.23 12.25
C ALA A 85 -16.42 -17.35 12.58
N ASP A 86 -16.39 -16.65 13.73
CA ASP A 86 -17.49 -15.78 14.17
C ASP A 86 -17.30 -14.34 13.69
N VAL A 87 -16.20 -14.06 12.97
CA VAL A 87 -15.92 -12.74 12.42
C VAL A 87 -16.71 -12.57 11.13
N ASP A 88 -17.66 -11.63 11.13
CA ASP A 88 -18.36 -11.21 9.92
C ASP A 88 -17.42 -10.44 8.98
N THR A 89 -16.95 -11.11 7.93
CA THR A 89 -16.07 -10.52 6.92
C THR A 89 -16.80 -9.76 5.82
N ASP A 90 -18.13 -9.86 5.75
CA ASP A 90 -18.96 -9.17 4.75
C ASP A 90 -19.31 -7.73 5.19
N SER A 91 -18.94 -7.35 6.41
CA SER A 91 -19.08 -6.00 6.96
C SER A 91 -17.72 -5.32 7.16
N PRO A 92 -17.05 -4.86 6.07
CA PRO A 92 -15.67 -4.35 6.10
C PRO A 92 -15.48 -3.09 6.96
N GLY A 93 -16.55 -2.36 7.26
CA GLY A 93 -16.53 -1.17 8.13
C GLY A 93 -16.86 -1.48 9.60
N SER A 94 -16.90 -2.75 10.01
CA SER A 94 -17.15 -3.10 11.39
C SER A 94 -15.97 -2.71 12.28
N ALA A 95 -16.27 -2.25 13.50
CA ALA A 95 -15.25 -1.90 14.49
C ALA A 95 -14.30 -3.06 14.81
N LEU A 96 -14.74 -4.32 14.61
CA LEU A 96 -13.92 -5.51 14.81
C LEU A 96 -12.81 -5.58 13.77
N LEU A 97 -13.18 -5.50 12.49
CA LEU A 97 -12.20 -5.58 11.40
C LEU A 97 -11.22 -4.39 11.45
N ASP A 98 -11.70 -3.19 11.81
CA ASP A 98 -10.83 -2.04 12.04
C ASP A 98 -9.81 -2.27 13.17
N CYS A 99 -10.12 -3.09 14.18
CA CYS A 99 -9.18 -3.47 15.24
C CYS A 99 -8.20 -4.59 14.83
N LEU A 100 -8.49 -5.36 13.77
CA LEU A 100 -7.65 -6.47 13.31
C LEU A 100 -6.53 -6.03 12.36
N ALA A 101 -6.60 -4.79 11.85
CA ALA A 101 -5.56 -4.18 11.04
C ALA A 101 -4.98 -2.93 11.71
N PRO A 102 -3.72 -2.58 11.44
CA PRO A 102 -3.17 -1.33 11.96
C PRO A 102 -3.97 -0.11 11.48
N GLY A 103 -4.44 0.71 12.42
CA GLY A 103 -5.14 1.96 12.13
C GLY A 103 -4.23 3.08 11.62
N ASP A 104 -4.85 4.18 11.18
CA ASP A 104 -4.16 5.32 10.54
C ASP A 104 -3.53 6.34 11.50
N GLY A 105 -3.44 6.05 12.80
CA GLY A 105 -2.68 6.89 13.74
C GLY A 105 -3.49 7.85 14.62
N ASN A 106 -4.81 7.69 14.70
CA ASN A 106 -5.61 8.32 15.75
C ASN A 106 -5.41 7.56 17.08
N GLY A 107 -4.48 8.02 17.92
CA GLY A 107 -4.36 7.62 19.33
C GLY A 107 -3.24 6.62 19.64
N GLY A 108 -2.05 7.13 20.00
CA GLY A 108 -1.04 6.45 20.82
C GLY A 108 -0.32 5.22 20.23
N SER A 109 -0.76 4.73 19.06
CA SER A 109 -0.24 3.48 18.49
C SER A 109 1.18 3.62 17.92
N GLY A 110 1.71 4.79 17.54
CA GLY A 110 3.08 4.89 17.02
C GLY A 110 3.31 4.23 15.64
N ALA A 111 2.22 4.00 14.89
CA ALA A 111 2.25 3.69 13.45
C ALA A 111 2.35 4.95 12.57
N ASP A 112 2.30 6.12 13.19
CA ASP A 112 2.34 7.40 12.49
C ASP A 112 3.66 7.55 11.74
N GLY A 113 3.58 7.90 10.45
CA GLY A 113 4.73 7.96 9.55
C GLY A 113 5.31 6.63 9.06
N LEU A 114 4.79 5.46 9.46
CA LEU A 114 5.26 4.18 8.90
C LEU A 114 4.63 3.91 7.53
N ALA A 115 5.49 3.61 6.55
CA ALA A 115 5.11 3.20 5.19
C ALA A 115 4.29 1.90 5.18
N LEU A 116 4.63 0.96 6.06
CA LEU A 116 3.99 -0.34 6.20
C LEU A 116 3.79 -0.63 7.70
N ALA A 117 2.60 -1.09 8.07
CA ALA A 117 2.33 -1.65 9.38
C ALA A 117 1.63 -3.00 9.22
N LEU A 118 1.96 -3.94 10.10
CA LEU A 118 1.45 -5.29 10.11
C LEU A 118 0.89 -5.61 11.50
N GLN A 119 -0.14 -6.44 11.55
CA GLN A 119 -0.70 -6.98 12.78
C GLN A 119 -1.03 -8.45 12.59
N ALA A 120 -0.57 -9.30 13.50
CA ALA A 120 -0.96 -10.70 13.58
C ALA A 120 -1.80 -10.89 14.85
N THR A 121 -3.07 -11.27 14.67
CA THR A 121 -4.00 -11.53 15.78
C THR A 121 -4.30 -13.02 15.85
N ARG A 122 -3.96 -13.69 16.95
CA ARG A 122 -4.36 -15.08 17.21
C ARG A 122 -5.72 -15.13 17.90
N PHE A 123 -6.65 -15.92 17.37
CA PHE A 123 -7.97 -16.15 17.93
C PHE A 123 -7.98 -17.29 18.95
N ALA A 124 -9.04 -17.37 19.78
CA ALA A 124 -9.21 -18.44 20.77
C ALA A 124 -9.28 -19.83 20.12
N CYS A 125 -9.82 -19.92 18.90
CA CYS A 125 -9.83 -21.15 18.11
C CYS A 125 -8.44 -21.56 17.56
N GLY A 126 -7.41 -20.72 17.75
CA GLY A 126 -6.06 -20.93 17.21
C GLY A 126 -5.84 -20.35 15.81
N GLY A 127 -6.91 -19.92 15.13
CA GLY A 127 -6.81 -19.23 13.84
C GLY A 127 -6.09 -17.89 13.95
N VAL A 128 -5.67 -17.33 12.82
CA VAL A 128 -4.87 -16.10 12.78
C VAL A 128 -5.44 -15.11 11.77
N ALA A 129 -5.64 -13.86 12.17
CA ALA A 129 -5.82 -12.74 11.25
C ALA A 129 -4.49 -12.03 11.03
N LEU A 130 -4.18 -11.74 9.77
CA LEU A 130 -3.08 -10.89 9.35
C LEU A 130 -3.66 -9.61 8.76
N GLY A 131 -3.50 -8.51 9.48
CA GLY A 131 -3.79 -7.16 9.03
C GLY A 131 -2.55 -6.48 8.47
N MET A 132 -2.69 -5.80 7.35
CA MET A 132 -1.65 -4.99 6.73
C MET A 132 -2.21 -3.61 6.39
N ARG A 133 -1.46 -2.57 6.70
CA ARG A 133 -1.70 -1.18 6.30
C ARG A 133 -0.47 -0.69 5.55
N VAL A 134 -0.64 -0.14 4.35
CA VAL A 134 0.47 0.41 3.58
C VAL A 134 0.08 1.76 2.95
N ALA A 135 1.04 2.69 2.89
CA ALA A 135 0.87 3.96 2.20
C ALA A 135 0.74 3.72 0.68
N HIS A 136 -0.35 4.20 0.08
CA HIS A 136 -0.65 3.93 -1.33
C HIS A 136 0.36 4.61 -2.27
N ALA A 137 0.96 5.73 -1.85
CA ALA A 137 2.07 6.37 -2.57
C ALA A 137 3.32 5.49 -2.72
N LEU A 138 3.49 4.43 -1.93
CA LEU A 138 4.65 3.54 -2.02
C LEU A 138 4.34 2.20 -2.70
N CYS A 139 3.06 1.84 -2.77
CA CYS A 139 2.63 0.51 -3.09
C CYS A 139 1.23 0.55 -3.71
N ASP A 140 1.06 -0.09 -4.86
CA ASP A 140 -0.23 -0.47 -5.41
C ASP A 140 -0.62 -1.89 -4.95
N GLY A 141 -1.77 -2.40 -5.42
CA GLY A 141 -2.21 -3.76 -5.11
C GLY A 141 -1.25 -4.85 -5.61
N VAL A 142 -0.56 -4.63 -6.74
CA VAL A 142 0.37 -5.61 -7.32
C VAL A 142 1.64 -5.73 -6.48
N SER A 143 2.24 -4.61 -6.11
CA SER A 143 3.43 -4.56 -5.26
C SER A 143 3.13 -5.07 -3.85
N ALA A 144 1.93 -4.82 -3.30
CA ALA A 144 1.51 -5.40 -2.02
C ALA A 144 1.40 -6.93 -2.10
N THR A 145 0.86 -7.44 -3.22
CA THR A 145 0.79 -8.88 -3.48
C THR A 145 2.19 -9.50 -3.59
N LYS A 146 3.14 -8.83 -4.27
CA LYS A 146 4.54 -9.29 -4.34
C LYS A 146 5.19 -9.38 -2.96
N PHE A 147 4.98 -8.38 -2.10
CA PHE A 147 5.49 -8.39 -0.72
C PHE A 147 4.96 -9.58 0.07
N LEU A 148 3.65 -9.79 0.04
CA LEU A 148 3.00 -10.88 0.78
C LEU A 148 3.37 -12.26 0.21
N ALA A 149 3.54 -12.38 -1.11
CA ALA A 149 4.03 -13.60 -1.74
C ALA A 149 5.47 -13.92 -1.31
N ALA A 150 6.34 -12.92 -1.22
CA ALA A 150 7.70 -13.10 -0.70
C ALA A 150 7.68 -13.54 0.78
N ALA A 151 6.86 -12.90 1.61
CA ALA A 151 6.67 -13.31 3.01
C ALA A 151 6.16 -14.76 3.11
N ALA A 152 5.20 -15.15 2.28
CA ALA A 152 4.71 -16.53 2.25
C ALA A 152 5.82 -17.53 1.90
N ARG A 153 6.67 -17.24 0.89
CA ARG A 153 7.82 -18.10 0.55
C ARG A 153 8.77 -18.27 1.74
N PHE A 154 9.09 -17.19 2.45
CA PHE A 154 9.94 -17.27 3.64
C PHE A 154 9.28 -18.05 4.78
N ALA A 155 7.97 -17.90 4.96
CA ALA A 155 7.20 -18.70 5.92
C ALA A 155 7.26 -20.20 5.59
N HIS A 156 7.24 -20.56 4.30
CA HIS A 156 7.41 -21.94 3.81
C HIS A 156 8.87 -22.41 3.75
N GLY A 157 9.86 -21.57 4.07
CA GLY A 157 11.28 -21.93 4.00
C GLY A 157 11.85 -21.98 2.57
N MET A 158 11.15 -21.44 1.57
CA MET A 158 11.52 -21.51 0.15
C MET A 158 12.52 -20.42 -0.30
N GLY A 159 12.98 -19.55 0.61
CA GLY A 159 13.89 -18.45 0.29
C GLY A 159 13.23 -17.29 -0.51
N PRO A 160 14.03 -16.35 -1.05
CA PRO A 160 13.52 -15.20 -1.81
C PRO A 160 12.81 -15.63 -3.10
N PRO A 161 11.94 -14.78 -3.70
CA PRO A 161 11.37 -15.03 -5.01
C PRO A 161 12.44 -15.02 -6.10
N ASP A 162 12.19 -15.76 -7.18
CA ASP A 162 13.13 -15.90 -8.30
C ASP A 162 13.35 -14.55 -9.03
N VAL A 163 12.33 -13.69 -9.00
CA VAL A 163 12.40 -12.31 -9.51
C VAL A 163 12.35 -11.35 -8.33
N ALA A 164 13.45 -10.61 -8.13
CA ALA A 164 13.55 -9.61 -7.09
C ALA A 164 12.68 -8.37 -7.40
N PRO A 165 12.16 -7.68 -6.37
CA PRO A 165 11.52 -6.37 -6.56
C PRO A 165 12.54 -5.35 -7.08
N VAL A 166 12.08 -4.51 -8.00
CA VAL A 166 12.86 -3.47 -8.69
C VAL A 166 12.52 -2.12 -8.05
N TRP A 167 13.54 -1.34 -7.68
CA TRP A 167 13.37 -0.11 -6.90
C TRP A 167 13.88 1.14 -7.62
N GLU A 168 14.44 1.00 -8.83
CA GLU A 168 15.02 2.06 -9.67
C GLU A 168 13.95 2.95 -10.32
N ARG A 169 12.98 3.43 -9.52
CA ARG A 169 11.83 4.24 -9.98
C ARG A 169 12.26 5.46 -10.78
N ARG A 170 13.32 6.14 -10.35
CA ARG A 170 13.84 7.33 -11.03
C ARG A 170 14.34 7.01 -12.43
N GLU A 171 14.96 5.85 -12.62
CA GLU A 171 15.55 5.46 -13.90
C GLU A 171 14.48 4.92 -14.86
N LEU A 172 13.52 4.15 -14.34
CA LEU A 172 12.49 3.49 -15.15
C LEU A 172 11.26 4.37 -15.41
N LEU A 173 10.88 5.22 -14.45
CA LEU A 173 9.69 6.07 -14.49
C LEU A 173 10.04 7.57 -14.48
N GLY A 174 11.32 7.91 -14.59
CA GLY A 174 11.76 9.28 -14.73
C GLY A 174 11.29 9.93 -16.02
N PRO A 175 11.30 11.27 -16.09
CA PRO A 175 11.02 11.96 -17.35
C PRO A 175 12.03 11.55 -18.43
N ARG A 176 11.57 11.53 -19.68
CA ARG A 176 12.45 11.36 -20.86
C ARG A 176 13.58 12.39 -20.83
N GLN A 177 14.70 12.03 -21.44
CA GLN A 177 15.83 12.93 -21.69
C GLN A 177 16.01 13.13 -23.20
N PRO A 178 15.72 14.33 -23.77
CA PRO A 178 15.23 15.53 -23.09
C PRO A 178 13.76 15.41 -22.67
N SER A 179 13.36 16.20 -21.67
CA SER A 179 11.97 16.23 -21.23
C SER A 179 11.07 16.70 -22.36
N ARG A 180 9.97 15.99 -22.59
CA ARG A 180 9.00 16.29 -23.65
C ARG A 180 7.60 16.16 -23.08
N VAL A 181 6.87 17.27 -23.04
CA VAL A 181 5.44 17.28 -22.72
C VAL A 181 4.70 16.85 -23.99
N ALA A 182 4.21 15.62 -24.02
CA ALA A 182 3.26 15.19 -25.02
C ALA A 182 1.86 15.37 -24.42
N THR A 183 1.05 16.25 -24.98
CA THR A 183 -0.39 16.26 -24.68
C THR A 183 -0.98 14.97 -25.23
N PRO A 184 -1.44 14.03 -24.39
CA PRO A 184 -2.16 12.88 -24.91
C PRO A 184 -3.40 13.44 -25.59
N VAL A 185 -3.61 13.07 -26.85
CA VAL A 185 -4.92 13.25 -27.48
C VAL A 185 -5.84 12.22 -26.80
N PHE A 186 -6.34 12.59 -25.61
CA PHE A 186 -7.27 11.78 -24.81
C PHE A 186 -8.53 11.38 -25.58
N ASP A 187 -8.79 12.03 -26.72
CA ASP A 187 -9.89 11.71 -27.61
C ASP A 187 -9.82 10.25 -28.13
N ARG A 188 -8.64 9.63 -28.26
CA ARG A 188 -8.51 8.22 -28.72
C ARG A 188 -8.68 7.16 -27.63
N VAL A 189 -8.33 7.44 -26.37
CA VAL A 189 -8.45 6.47 -25.27
C VAL A 189 -9.92 6.30 -24.85
N LEU A 190 -10.70 7.38 -24.92
CA LEU A 190 -12.14 7.37 -24.65
C LEU A 190 -12.99 6.97 -25.86
N GLU A 191 -12.39 6.86 -27.06
CA GLU A 191 -13.10 6.40 -28.26
C GLU A 191 -13.50 4.94 -28.20
N LEU A 192 -12.84 4.13 -27.36
CA LEU A 192 -13.20 2.73 -27.12
C LEU A 192 -14.61 2.55 -26.53
N ALA A 193 -15.26 3.63 -26.06
CA ALA A 193 -16.61 3.60 -25.49
C ALA A 193 -17.69 4.22 -26.40
N ARG A 194 -17.34 4.77 -27.57
CA ARG A 194 -18.32 5.44 -28.45
C ARG A 194 -19.17 4.48 -29.30
N GLY A 195 -18.88 3.19 -29.27
CA GLY A 195 -19.73 2.17 -29.89
C GLY A 195 -21.00 1.83 -29.10
N VAL A 196 -21.15 2.30 -27.85
CA VAL A 196 -22.23 1.84 -26.95
C VAL A 196 -23.30 2.89 -26.65
N LEU A 197 -23.09 4.18 -26.94
CA LEU A 197 -24.09 5.21 -26.62
C LEU A 197 -24.33 6.13 -27.83
N GLY A 198 -25.40 5.82 -28.56
CA GLY A 198 -25.97 6.73 -29.54
C GLY A 198 -26.56 7.99 -28.88
N HIS A 199 -26.43 9.09 -29.62
CA HIS A 199 -27.17 10.36 -29.53
C HIS A 199 -26.63 11.47 -28.60
N GLY A 200 -26.33 12.63 -29.24
CA GLY A 200 -26.35 13.96 -28.62
C GLY A 200 -25.01 14.70 -28.57
N ALA A 201 -24.70 15.51 -29.59
CA ALA A 201 -23.53 16.40 -29.60
C ALA A 201 -23.82 17.73 -28.86
N ASP A 202 -22.97 18.15 -27.92
CA ASP A 202 -22.95 19.54 -27.41
C ASP A 202 -21.57 20.21 -27.58
N LYS A 203 -21.59 21.40 -28.17
CA LYS A 203 -20.45 22.20 -28.66
C LYS A 203 -19.81 23.06 -27.55
N ARG A 204 -19.60 22.53 -26.34
CA ARG A 204 -18.99 23.29 -25.21
C ARG A 204 -17.53 22.96 -24.89
N SER A 205 -16.89 22.03 -25.60
CA SER A 205 -15.53 21.56 -25.27
C SER A 205 -14.37 22.44 -25.80
N ARG A 206 -14.65 23.43 -26.66
CA ARG A 206 -13.58 24.22 -27.33
C ARG A 206 -13.06 25.42 -26.53
N ARG A 207 -13.80 25.89 -25.51
CA ARG A 207 -13.42 27.11 -24.76
C ARG A 207 -12.42 26.84 -23.64
N TRP A 208 -12.44 25.66 -23.03
CA TRP A 208 -11.58 25.30 -21.89
C TRP A 208 -10.11 25.10 -22.28
N ARG A 209 -9.82 24.60 -23.49
CA ARG A 209 -8.45 24.28 -23.94
C ARG A 209 -7.51 25.49 -24.07
N ARG A 210 -8.03 26.72 -24.19
CA ARG A 210 -7.19 27.92 -24.36
C ARG A 210 -6.71 28.56 -23.05
N ARG A 211 -7.30 28.19 -21.90
CA ARG A 211 -6.99 28.85 -20.62
C ARG A 211 -5.81 28.22 -19.88
N LEU A 212 -5.65 26.90 -19.96
CA LEU A 212 -4.59 26.16 -19.26
C LEU A 212 -3.20 26.27 -19.92
N GLY A 213 -3.11 26.70 -21.18
CA GLY A 213 -1.83 26.88 -21.87
C GLY A 213 -1.07 28.17 -21.51
N ARG A 214 -1.65 29.07 -20.69
CA ARG A 214 -1.02 30.35 -20.36
C ARG A 214 -0.35 30.41 -18.99
N GLU A 215 -0.55 29.42 -18.12
CA GLU A 215 -0.02 29.43 -16.74
C GLU A 215 1.30 28.65 -16.58
N CYS A 216 1.79 27.99 -17.64
CA CYS A 216 3.07 27.30 -17.63
C CYS A 216 4.09 27.99 -18.56
N ALA A 217 4.47 29.21 -18.24
CA ALA A 217 5.70 29.82 -18.76
C ALA A 217 6.47 30.43 -17.59
N PRO A 218 7.73 30.03 -17.34
CA PRO A 218 8.58 30.75 -16.41
C PRO A 218 8.90 32.13 -16.99
N GLY A 219 8.64 33.18 -16.22
CA GLY A 219 8.99 34.55 -16.59
C GLY A 219 10.49 34.67 -16.82
N HIS A 220 10.88 34.97 -18.06
CA HIS A 220 12.22 35.44 -18.37
C HIS A 220 12.27 36.94 -18.04
N ALA A 221 13.14 37.31 -17.10
CA ALA A 221 13.45 38.71 -16.82
C ALA A 221 14.16 39.34 -18.03
N PRO A 222 13.81 40.57 -18.45
CA PRO A 222 14.57 41.28 -19.46
C PRO A 222 15.80 41.92 -18.80
N GLY A 223 16.99 41.49 -19.21
CA GLY A 223 18.21 42.25 -18.99
C GLY A 223 18.38 43.26 -20.13
N LEU A 224 18.39 44.55 -19.79
CA LEU A 224 18.99 45.62 -20.58
C LEU A 224 19.50 46.70 -19.60
N GLY A 225 20.80 46.96 -19.67
CA GLY A 225 21.56 47.91 -18.87
C GLY A 225 23.05 47.61 -19.00
#